data_AF-A0A9E5ZLN7-F1
#
_entry.id   AF-A0A9E5ZLN7-F1
#
_cell.length_a   1.000
_cell.length_b   1.000
_cell.length_c   1.000
_cell.angle_alpha   90.00
_cell.angle_beta   90.00
_cell.angle_gamma   90.00
#
_symmetry.space_group_name_H-M   'P 1'
#
loop_
_entity.id
_entity.type
_entity.pdbx_description
1 polymer ?
#
loop_
_entity_poly.entity_id
_entity_poly.type
_entity_poly.pdbx_seq_one_letter_code
_entity_poly.pdbx_strand_id
1 'polypeptide(L)'
;MKKKSKANTFFSIYLLNIAIILVFFLVLDLKFKMVAYALIPFLLLAVLSIGPMLWIYIKLVVGEELKQLKKHLYIPLGFGLISLVLISIDFLIADVKTSLVIRQIIIYIVIAGLSAVFIVQSGYYLFLSLKLYKNHLNNLGDTFSYTEKVNLSWFKLLIYGYLFFILGLIAIHMLDDSISNFMFYLILLTYVIYSGYNALNQDPIFEEFKVENTKKQS
;
A
#
# COMPACT_ATOMS: atom_id res chain seq x y z
N MET A 1 -13.74 14.38 -19.79
CA MET A 1 -13.22 13.49 -18.72
C MET A 1 -11.69 13.61 -18.74
N LYS A 2 -11.07 14.17 -17.68
CA LYS A 2 -9.60 14.27 -17.57
C LYS A 2 -8.97 12.88 -17.77
N LYS A 3 -7.95 12.78 -18.62
CA LYS A 3 -7.22 11.53 -18.89
C LYS A 3 -6.64 11.03 -17.56
N LYS A 4 -7.04 9.84 -17.09
CA LYS A 4 -6.54 9.31 -15.81
C LYS A 4 -5.03 9.14 -15.90
N SER A 5 -4.29 9.91 -15.11
CA SER A 5 -2.84 9.72 -14.94
C SER A 5 -2.58 8.31 -14.41
N LYS A 6 -1.49 7.67 -14.88
CA LYS A 6 -1.06 6.35 -14.38
C LYS A 6 -0.87 6.37 -12.86
N ALA A 7 -0.47 7.51 -12.29
CA ALA A 7 -0.32 7.70 -10.84
C ALA A 7 -1.62 7.43 -10.09
N ASN A 8 -2.76 7.95 -10.57
CA ASN A 8 -4.06 7.80 -9.92
C ASN A 8 -4.49 6.33 -9.88
N THR A 9 -4.08 5.52 -10.85
CA THR A 9 -4.35 4.08 -10.87
C THR A 9 -3.60 3.38 -9.74
N PHE A 10 -2.30 3.64 -9.59
CA PHE A 10 -1.51 3.05 -8.50
C PHE A 10 -1.95 3.51 -7.12
N PHE A 11 -2.34 4.78 -6.98
CA PHE A 11 -2.93 5.28 -5.75
C PHE A 11 -4.26 4.60 -5.42
N SER A 12 -5.12 4.38 -6.42
CA SER A 12 -6.37 3.64 -6.23
C SER A 12 -6.11 2.19 -5.78
N ILE A 13 -5.09 1.54 -6.33
CA ILE A 13 -4.67 0.19 -5.92
C ILE A 13 -4.12 0.21 -4.48
N TYR A 14 -3.36 1.23 -4.10
CA TYR A 14 -2.90 1.43 -2.73
C TYR A 14 -4.07 1.54 -1.75
N LEU A 15 -5.09 2.36 -2.06
CA LEU A 15 -6.30 2.47 -1.24
C LEU A 15 -7.11 1.16 -1.20
N LEU A 16 -7.20 0.45 -2.32
CA LEU A 16 -7.85 -0.86 -2.38
C LEU A 16 -7.17 -1.86 -1.45
N ASN A 17 -5.83 -1.87 -1.38
CA ASN A 17 -5.11 -2.73 -0.45
C ASN A 17 -5.45 -2.41 1.02
N ILE A 18 -5.53 -1.11 1.37
CA ILE A 18 -5.98 -0.70 2.72
C ILE A 18 -7.40 -1.22 2.97
N ALA A 19 -8.31 -1.06 2.02
CA ALA A 19 -9.69 -1.53 2.15
C ALA A 19 -9.77 -3.05 2.35
N ILE A 20 -8.99 -3.85 1.61
CA ILE A 20 -8.93 -5.31 1.77
C ILE A 20 -8.48 -5.69 3.18
N ILE A 21 -7.45 -5.01 3.72
CA ILE A 21 -6.96 -5.25 5.08
C ILE A 21 -8.05 -4.95 6.11
N LEU A 22 -8.75 -3.83 5.95
CA LEU A 22 -9.83 -3.45 6.86
C LEU A 22 -10.99 -4.42 6.82
N VAL A 23 -11.40 -4.86 5.63
CA VAL A 23 -12.44 -5.88 5.48
C VAL A 23 -12.01 -7.18 6.15
N PHE A 24 -10.75 -7.59 6.02
CA PHE A 24 -10.24 -8.78 6.69
C PHE A 24 -10.33 -8.67 8.22
N PHE A 25 -9.90 -7.55 8.81
CA PHE A 25 -10.00 -7.35 10.26
C PHE A 25 -11.46 -7.26 10.73
N LEU A 26 -12.33 -6.61 9.97
CA LEU A 26 -13.76 -6.60 10.27
C LEU A 26 -14.36 -8.02 10.29
N VAL A 27 -14.00 -8.88 9.34
CA VAL A 27 -14.45 -10.28 9.28
C VAL A 27 -13.93 -11.08 10.49
N LEU A 28 -12.70 -10.81 10.95
CA LEU A 28 -12.15 -11.39 12.17
C LEU A 28 -12.92 -10.94 13.42
N ASP A 29 -13.22 -9.64 13.54
CA ASP A 29 -13.95 -9.07 14.67
C ASP A 29 -15.39 -9.61 14.76
N LEU A 30 -16.02 -9.86 13.61
CA LEU A 30 -17.33 -10.52 13.49
C LEU A 30 -17.28 -12.04 13.78
N LYS A 31 -16.10 -12.58 14.11
CA LYS A 31 -15.86 -14.00 14.45
C LYS A 31 -16.19 -14.98 13.30
N PHE A 32 -16.21 -14.52 12.05
CA PHE A 32 -16.41 -15.38 10.88
C PHE A 32 -15.13 -16.10 10.47
N LYS A 33 -14.68 -17.04 11.31
CA LYS A 33 -13.37 -17.73 11.19
C LYS A 33 -13.12 -18.38 9.83
N MET A 34 -14.12 -19.05 9.24
CA MET A 34 -13.97 -19.72 7.96
C MET A 34 -13.80 -18.73 6.80
N VAL A 35 -14.54 -17.61 6.83
CA VAL A 35 -14.41 -16.54 5.84
C VAL A 35 -13.06 -15.84 5.99
N ALA A 36 -12.66 -15.53 7.22
CA ALA A 36 -11.33 -14.97 7.50
C ALA A 36 -10.22 -15.88 6.97
N TYR A 37 -10.32 -17.20 7.21
CA TYR A 37 -9.36 -18.17 6.68
C TYR A 37 -9.29 -18.14 5.14
N ALA A 38 -10.43 -18.12 4.45
CA ALA A 38 -10.48 -18.02 2.99
C ALA A 38 -9.91 -16.70 2.44
N LEU A 39 -9.94 -15.62 3.24
CA LEU A 39 -9.43 -14.30 2.84
C LEU A 39 -7.92 -14.10 3.03
N ILE A 40 -7.23 -15.03 3.69
CA ILE A 40 -5.77 -14.94 3.95
C ILE A 40 -4.92 -14.63 2.70
N PRO A 41 -5.16 -15.23 1.51
CA PRO A 41 -4.36 -14.94 0.31
C PRO A 41 -4.47 -13.47 -0.10
N PHE A 42 -5.68 -12.91 -0.01
CA PHE A 42 -5.95 -11.52 -0.34
C PHE A 42 -5.36 -10.58 0.70
N LEU A 43 -5.40 -10.94 1.98
CA LEU A 43 -4.73 -10.19 3.04
C LEU A 43 -3.22 -10.11 2.77
N LEU A 44 -2.55 -11.25 2.57
CA LEU A 44 -1.10 -11.27 2.36
C LEU A 44 -0.70 -10.48 1.11
N LEU A 45 -1.46 -10.64 0.03
CA LEU A 45 -1.24 -9.86 -1.18
C LEU A 45 -1.39 -8.36 -0.92
N ALA A 46 -2.44 -7.95 -0.21
CA ALA A 46 -2.72 -6.56 0.10
C ALA A 46 -1.65 -5.96 1.01
N VAL A 47 -1.40 -6.55 2.18
CA VAL A 47 -0.45 -6.08 3.20
C VAL A 47 0.95 -5.91 2.61
N LEU A 48 1.45 -6.93 1.90
CA LEU A 48 2.78 -6.88 1.30
C LEU A 48 2.87 -5.92 0.11
N SER A 49 1.74 -5.63 -0.56
CA SER A 49 1.70 -4.70 -1.69
C SER A 49 1.62 -3.23 -1.28
N ILE A 50 1.21 -2.88 -0.05
CA ILE A 50 1.02 -1.47 0.34
C ILE A 50 2.31 -0.66 0.19
N GLY A 51 3.43 -1.14 0.72
CA GLY A 51 4.73 -0.45 0.62
C GLY A 51 5.18 -0.22 -0.84
N PRO A 52 5.27 -1.27 -1.69
CA PRO A 52 5.57 -1.11 -3.11
C PRO A 52 4.64 -0.14 -3.84
N MET A 53 3.32 -0.23 -3.62
CA MET A 53 2.34 0.60 -4.32
C MET A 53 2.49 2.07 -3.94
N LEU A 54 2.72 2.36 -2.66
CA LEU A 54 3.03 3.70 -2.18
C LEU A 54 4.26 4.28 -2.88
N TRP A 55 5.35 3.53 -2.91
CA TRP A 55 6.59 3.99 -3.52
C TRP A 55 6.45 4.20 -5.04
N ILE A 56 5.80 3.28 -5.74
CA ILE A 56 5.51 3.39 -7.19
C ILE A 56 4.69 4.66 -7.46
N TYR A 57 3.67 4.90 -6.64
CA TYR A 57 2.86 6.10 -6.75
C TYR A 57 3.72 7.36 -6.59
N ILE A 58 4.50 7.46 -5.51
CA ILE A 58 5.37 8.62 -5.26
C ILE A 58 6.33 8.84 -6.44
N LYS A 59 6.95 7.77 -6.92
CA LYS A 59 7.87 7.81 -8.05
C LYS A 59 7.22 8.38 -9.32
N LEU A 60 6.00 7.94 -9.64
CA LEU A 60 5.24 8.44 -10.77
C LEU A 60 4.89 9.91 -10.65
N VAL A 61 4.51 10.34 -9.45
CA VAL A 61 4.11 11.73 -9.23
C VAL A 61 5.30 12.68 -9.29
N VAL A 62 6.49 12.23 -8.86
CA VAL A 62 7.76 12.96 -9.02
C VAL A 62 8.23 12.98 -10.49
N GLY A 63 7.57 12.26 -11.39
CA GLY A 63 7.86 12.26 -12.83
C GLY A 63 8.95 11.26 -13.25
N GLU A 64 9.38 10.37 -12.36
CA GLU A 64 10.38 9.35 -12.68
C GLU A 64 9.79 8.15 -13.45
N GLU A 65 10.60 7.55 -14.31
CA GLU A 65 10.20 6.38 -15.09
C GLU A 65 10.09 5.09 -14.25
N LEU A 66 9.07 4.29 -14.54
CA LEU A 66 8.84 2.99 -13.93
C LEU A 66 9.68 1.88 -14.60
N LYS A 67 11.00 1.93 -14.43
CA LYS A 67 11.87 0.80 -14.80
C LYS A 67 11.65 -0.36 -13.82
N GLN A 68 11.39 -1.56 -14.36
CA GLN A 68 11.30 -2.83 -13.61
C GLN A 68 10.17 -2.96 -12.56
N LEU A 69 9.02 -2.31 -12.78
CA LEU A 69 7.87 -2.35 -11.86
C LEU A 69 7.46 -3.77 -11.39
N LYS A 70 7.48 -4.74 -12.30
CA LYS A 70 7.07 -6.13 -12.01
C LYS A 70 7.89 -6.77 -10.88
N LYS A 71 9.17 -6.41 -10.75
CA LYS A 71 10.06 -7.00 -9.74
C LYS A 71 9.61 -6.69 -8.31
N HIS A 72 9.03 -5.51 -8.10
CA HIS A 72 8.57 -5.05 -6.79
C HIS A 72 7.30 -5.76 -6.32
N LEU A 73 6.60 -6.47 -7.23
CA LEU A 73 5.35 -7.17 -6.95
C LEU A 73 5.51 -8.70 -6.85
N TYR A 74 6.71 -9.25 -7.10
CA TYR A 74 6.93 -10.70 -7.01
C TYR A 74 6.79 -11.25 -5.60
N ILE A 75 7.25 -10.51 -4.58
CA ILE A 75 7.11 -10.95 -3.19
C ILE A 75 5.63 -11.00 -2.76
N PRO A 76 4.83 -9.92 -2.93
CA PRO A 76 3.41 -9.98 -2.61
C PRO A 76 2.66 -11.07 -3.39
N LEU A 77 2.91 -11.18 -4.69
CA LEU A 77 2.27 -12.20 -5.53
C LEU A 77 2.67 -13.62 -5.12
N GLY A 78 3.94 -13.85 -4.79
CA GLY A 78 4.43 -15.15 -4.35
C GLY A 78 3.73 -15.63 -3.07
N PHE A 79 3.68 -14.77 -2.04
CA PHE A 79 2.98 -15.09 -0.79
C PHE A 79 1.48 -15.30 -1.01
N GLY A 80 0.82 -14.41 -1.75
CA GLY A 80 -0.61 -14.53 -2.06
C GLY A 80 -0.93 -15.82 -2.82
N LEU A 81 -0.16 -16.17 -3.85
CA LEU A 81 -0.38 -17.37 -4.65
C LEU A 81 -0.11 -18.66 -3.86
N ILE A 82 0.98 -18.72 -3.10
CA ILE A 82 1.29 -19.90 -2.27
C ILE A 82 0.16 -20.14 -1.27
N SER A 83 -0.31 -19.10 -0.58
CA SER A 83 -1.42 -19.22 0.36
C SER A 83 -2.74 -19.60 -0.33
N LEU A 84 -3.01 -19.06 -1.52
CA LEU A 84 -4.19 -19.43 -2.30
C LEU A 84 -4.21 -20.92 -2.66
N VAL A 85 -3.06 -21.44 -3.13
CA VAL A 85 -2.92 -22.85 -3.49
C VAL A 85 -3.11 -23.73 -2.26
N LEU A 86 -2.45 -23.43 -1.14
CA LEU A 86 -2.57 -24.21 0.08
C LEU A 86 -4.00 -24.24 0.64
N ILE A 87 -4.69 -23.10 0.64
CA ILE A 87 -6.09 -23.02 1.09
C ILE A 87 -7.00 -23.80 0.15
N SER A 88 -6.78 -23.71 -1.17
CA SER A 88 -7.54 -24.49 -2.14
C SER A 88 -7.36 -25.99 -1.92
N ILE A 89 -6.15 -26.45 -1.60
CA ILE A 89 -5.88 -27.83 -1.24
C ILE A 89 -6.58 -28.22 0.07
N ASP A 90 -6.54 -27.37 1.11
CA ASP A 90 -7.25 -27.63 2.38
C ASP A 90 -8.75 -27.85 2.17
N PHE A 91 -9.38 -27.05 1.30
CA PHE A 91 -10.81 -27.19 0.99
C PHE A 91 -11.16 -28.45 0.19
N LEU A 92 -10.23 -29.01 -0.58
CA LEU A 92 -10.45 -30.20 -1.40
C LEU A 92 -10.17 -31.51 -0.64
N ILE A 93 -9.37 -31.47 0.40
CA ILE A 93 -8.98 -32.65 1.18
C ILE A 93 -10.06 -33.00 2.21
N ALA A 94 -10.50 -34.25 2.21
CA ALA A 94 -11.43 -34.78 3.22
C ALA A 94 -10.73 -35.34 4.47
N ASP A 95 -9.42 -35.62 4.38
CA ASP A 95 -8.63 -36.15 5.50
C ASP A 95 -8.29 -35.08 6.54
N VAL A 96 -8.79 -35.30 7.77
CA VAL A 96 -8.65 -34.34 8.88
C VAL A 96 -7.18 -34.15 9.29
N LYS A 97 -6.37 -35.22 9.26
CA LYS A 97 -4.98 -35.15 9.72
C LYS A 97 -4.14 -34.30 8.76
N THR A 98 -4.28 -34.52 7.46
CA THR A 98 -3.60 -33.70 6.44
C THR A 98 -4.07 -32.25 6.47
N SER A 99 -5.37 -31.99 6.63
CA SER A 99 -5.91 -30.62 6.74
C SER A 99 -5.29 -29.85 7.91
N LEU A 100 -5.15 -30.47 9.09
CA LEU A 100 -4.51 -29.83 10.25
C LEU A 100 -3.07 -29.39 9.96
N VAL A 101 -2.29 -30.24 9.27
CA VAL A 101 -0.91 -29.91 8.89
C VAL A 101 -0.87 -28.73 7.92
N ILE A 102 -1.74 -28.71 6.91
CA ILE A 102 -1.82 -27.61 5.93
C ILE A 102 -2.17 -26.29 6.62
N ARG A 103 -3.15 -26.31 7.53
CA ARG A 103 -3.52 -25.13 8.32
C ARG A 103 -2.37 -24.60 9.15
N GLN A 104 -1.59 -25.48 9.76
CA GLN A 104 -0.41 -25.10 10.53
C GLN A 104 0.67 -24.46 9.63
N ILE A 105 0.90 -25.02 8.43
CA ILE A 105 1.81 -24.42 7.44
C ILE A 105 1.34 -23.02 7.01
N ILE A 106 0.05 -22.85 6.73
CA ILE A 106 -0.52 -21.54 6.38
C ILE A 106 -0.32 -20.53 7.51
N ILE A 107 -0.54 -20.94 8.77
CA ILE A 107 -0.31 -20.07 9.94
C ILE A 107 1.15 -19.62 9.97
N TYR A 108 2.12 -20.52 9.77
CA TYR A 108 3.54 -20.14 9.74
C TYR A 108 3.87 -19.19 8.58
N ILE A 109 3.30 -19.41 7.39
CA ILE A 109 3.48 -18.50 6.24
C ILE A 109 2.91 -17.12 6.56
N VAL A 110 1.72 -17.05 7.17
CA VAL A 110 1.09 -15.79 7.56
C VAL A 110 1.92 -15.06 8.60
N ILE A 111 2.38 -15.77 9.65
CA ILE A 111 3.23 -15.19 10.68
C ILE A 111 4.53 -14.66 10.06
N ALA A 112 5.23 -15.46 9.26
CA ALA A 112 6.48 -15.04 8.60
C ALA A 112 6.26 -13.85 7.66
N GLY A 113 5.16 -13.86 6.90
CA GLY A 113 4.78 -12.78 5.98
C GLY A 113 4.48 -11.47 6.70
N LEU A 114 3.67 -11.51 7.75
CA LEU A 114 3.23 -10.31 8.48
C LEU A 114 4.26 -9.76 9.47
N SER A 115 5.13 -10.62 10.03
CA SER A 115 6.15 -10.17 11.00
C SER A 115 7.49 -9.81 10.34
N ALA A 116 8.09 -10.73 9.59
CA ALA A 116 9.43 -10.50 9.05
C ALA A 116 9.36 -9.76 7.71
N VAL A 117 8.62 -10.32 6.74
CA VAL A 117 8.63 -9.79 5.37
C VAL A 117 7.99 -8.42 5.32
N PHE A 118 6.81 -8.24 5.92
CA PHE A 118 6.10 -6.97 5.92
C PHE A 118 6.91 -5.85 6.58
N ILE A 119 7.55 -6.08 7.74
CA ILE A 119 8.33 -5.05 8.44
C ILE A 119 9.56 -4.65 7.59
N VAL A 120 10.34 -5.62 7.12
CA VAL A 120 11.53 -5.36 6.29
C VAL A 120 11.14 -4.64 5.01
N GLN A 121 10.11 -5.11 4.33
CA GLN A 121 9.62 -4.53 3.08
C GLN A 121 9.08 -3.11 3.30
N SER A 122 8.29 -2.89 4.35
CA SER A 122 7.76 -1.58 4.70
C SER A 122 8.86 -0.58 5.02
N GLY A 123 9.85 -0.97 5.82
CA GLY A 123 11.01 -0.13 6.13
C GLY A 123 11.80 0.24 4.87
N TYR A 124 12.05 -0.73 3.99
CA TYR A 124 12.75 -0.51 2.73
C TYR A 124 12.02 0.50 1.82
N TYR A 125 10.72 0.31 1.56
CA TYR A 125 9.97 1.21 0.68
C TYR A 125 9.69 2.57 1.31
N LEU A 126 9.56 2.65 2.63
CA LEU A 126 9.46 3.92 3.34
C LEU A 126 10.76 4.73 3.21
N PHE A 127 11.92 4.08 3.36
CA PHE A 127 13.22 4.70 3.13
C PHE A 127 13.35 5.21 1.69
N LEU A 128 13.00 4.39 0.69
CA LEU A 128 13.02 4.82 -0.71
C LEU A 128 12.09 5.99 -0.99
N SER A 129 10.89 5.98 -0.41
CA SER A 129 9.91 7.06 -0.56
C SER A 129 10.41 8.38 0.03
N LEU A 130 11.03 8.32 1.23
CA LEU A 130 11.66 9.48 1.85
C LEU A 130 12.84 10.00 1.04
N LYS A 131 13.67 9.10 0.49
CA LYS A 131 14.80 9.47 -0.37
C LYS A 131 14.33 10.20 -1.63
N LEU A 132 13.31 9.68 -2.31
CA LEU A 132 12.70 10.34 -3.48
C LEU A 132 12.14 11.71 -3.13
N TYR A 133 11.41 11.81 -2.02
CA TYR A 133 10.85 13.07 -1.55
C TYR A 133 11.94 14.12 -1.29
N LYS A 134 13.03 13.75 -0.60
CA LYS A 134 14.17 14.65 -0.34
C LYS A 134 14.87 15.08 -1.63
N ASN A 135 15.11 14.15 -2.55
CA ASN A 135 15.75 14.45 -3.83
C ASN A 135 14.89 15.41 -4.66
N HIS A 136 13.58 15.21 -4.69
CA HIS A 136 12.66 16.08 -5.42
C HIS A 136 12.64 17.50 -4.83
N LEU A 137 12.61 17.63 -3.51
CA LEU A 137 12.69 18.94 -2.83
C LEU A 137 13.99 19.69 -3.16
N ASN A 138 15.13 19.01 -3.13
CA ASN A 138 16.42 19.63 -3.45
C ASN A 138 16.44 20.12 -4.90
N ASN A 139 15.99 19.30 -5.85
CA ASN A 139 15.95 19.65 -7.27
C ASN A 139 15.00 20.83 -7.55
N LEU A 140 13.90 20.96 -6.82
CA LEU A 140 12.98 22.10 -6.94
C LEU A 140 13.58 23.38 -6.37
N GLY A 141 14.31 23.31 -5.26
CA GLY A 141 15.01 24.46 -4.67
C GLY A 141 16.02 25.09 -5.63
N ASP A 142 16.68 24.27 -6.44
CA ASP A 142 17.67 24.73 -7.43
C ASP A 142 17.03 25.26 -8.72
N THR A 143 15.79 24.86 -9.05
CA THR A 143 15.17 25.15 -10.36
C THR A 143 14.04 26.18 -10.30
N PHE A 144 13.35 26.33 -9.16
CA PHE A 144 12.16 27.17 -9.03
C PHE A 144 12.31 28.22 -7.93
N SER A 145 13.17 29.21 -8.17
CA SER A 145 13.30 30.34 -7.25
C SER A 145 12.06 31.26 -7.23
N TYR A 146 11.10 31.21 -8.18
CA TYR A 146 10.15 32.34 -8.27
C TYR A 146 8.68 32.18 -8.71
N THR A 147 8.12 31.05 -9.17
CA THR A 147 6.75 31.18 -9.76
C THR A 147 5.64 30.17 -9.47
N GLU A 148 5.86 28.98 -8.88
CA GLU A 148 4.71 28.20 -8.40
C GLU A 148 5.16 27.15 -7.38
N LYS A 149 4.81 27.34 -6.11
CA LYS A 149 5.04 26.34 -5.07
C LYS A 149 4.11 25.16 -5.35
N VAL A 150 4.57 24.17 -6.12
CA VAL A 150 3.97 22.84 -6.11
C VAL A 150 3.86 22.42 -4.64
N ASN A 151 2.64 22.37 -4.11
CA ASN A 151 2.42 22.10 -2.70
C ASN A 151 2.73 20.63 -2.41
N LEU A 152 3.97 20.33 -2.02
CA LEU A 152 4.42 18.98 -1.67
C LEU A 152 4.04 18.54 -0.26
N SER A 153 3.31 19.36 0.49
CA SER A 153 2.94 19.06 1.88
C SER A 153 2.08 17.80 1.99
N TRP A 154 1.24 17.52 0.99
CA TRP A 154 0.39 16.32 0.98
C TRP A 154 1.20 15.03 0.79
N PHE A 155 2.33 15.06 0.06
CA PHE A 155 3.23 13.89 -0.06
C PHE A 155 3.83 13.50 1.28
N LYS A 156 4.28 14.50 2.04
CA LYS A 156 4.81 14.30 3.39
C LYS A 156 3.76 13.67 4.30
N LEU A 157 2.52 14.16 4.21
CA LEU A 157 1.38 13.58 4.93
C LEU A 157 1.10 12.14 4.51
N LEU A 158 1.26 11.79 3.23
CA LEU A 158 1.02 10.44 2.74
C LEU A 158 2.08 9.45 3.23
N ILE A 159 3.36 9.84 3.24
CA ILE A 159 4.44 9.02 3.81
C ILE A 159 4.24 8.83 5.33
N TYR A 160 3.92 9.89 6.06
CA TYR A 160 3.68 9.78 7.50
C TYR A 160 2.39 9.05 7.84
N GLY A 161 1.35 9.20 7.03
CA GLY A 161 0.11 8.44 7.18
C GLY A 161 0.35 6.95 7.00
N TYR A 162 1.22 6.56 6.05
CA TYR A 162 1.66 5.17 5.94
C TYR A 162 2.46 4.70 7.15
N LEU A 163 3.39 5.51 7.67
CA LEU A 163 4.12 5.18 8.90
C LEU A 163 3.16 4.99 10.09
N PHE A 164 2.22 5.91 10.26
CA PHE A 164 1.20 5.84 11.30
C PHE A 164 0.30 4.61 11.13
N PHE A 165 -0.06 4.27 9.90
CA PHE A 165 -0.82 3.06 9.60
C PHE A 165 -0.08 1.80 10.04
N ILE A 166 1.21 1.66 9.73
CA ILE A 166 2.03 0.51 10.17
C ILE A 166 2.10 0.45 11.70
N LEU A 167 2.42 1.57 12.34
CA LEU A 167 2.54 1.63 13.80
C LEU A 167 1.21 1.35 14.49
N GLY A 168 0.11 1.88 13.96
CA GLY A 168 -1.22 1.64 14.51
C GLY A 168 -1.69 0.20 14.35
N LEU A 169 -1.38 -0.47 13.23
CA LEU A 169 -1.63 -1.91 13.07
C LEU A 169 -0.89 -2.73 14.13
N ILE A 170 0.36 -2.38 14.45
CA ILE A 170 1.13 -3.06 15.49
C ILE A 170 0.54 -2.75 16.88
N ALA A 171 0.24 -1.48 17.17
CA ALA A 171 -0.24 -1.03 18.47
C ALA A 171 -1.61 -1.63 18.85
N ILE A 172 -2.55 -1.70 17.90
CA ILE A 172 -3.86 -2.33 18.12
C ILE A 172 -3.71 -3.76 18.60
N HIS A 173 -2.80 -4.52 17.98
CA HIS A 173 -2.62 -5.91 18.33
C HIS A 173 -1.97 -6.10 19.71
N MET A 174 -1.31 -5.08 20.24
CA MET A 174 -0.68 -5.12 21.57
C MET A 174 -1.60 -4.63 22.69
N LEU A 175 -2.51 -3.69 22.41
CA LEU A 175 -3.23 -2.94 23.46
C LEU A 175 -4.64 -3.46 23.77
N ASP A 176 -5.20 -4.36 22.95
CA ASP A 176 -6.52 -5.04 23.10
C ASP A 176 -7.60 -4.22 23.83
N ASP A 177 -7.71 -2.93 23.48
CA ASP A 177 -8.68 -1.99 24.03
C ASP A 177 -9.62 -1.50 22.93
N SER A 178 -10.92 -1.74 23.15
CA SER A 178 -12.01 -1.31 22.27
C SER A 178 -11.96 0.17 21.89
N ILE A 179 -11.52 1.05 22.79
CA ILE A 179 -11.43 2.50 22.54
C ILE A 179 -10.28 2.81 21.57
N SER A 180 -9.14 2.14 21.76
CA SER A 180 -7.97 2.25 20.88
C SER A 180 -8.31 1.85 19.44
N ASN A 181 -9.06 0.75 19.27
CA ASN A 181 -9.49 0.25 17.96
C ASN A 181 -10.38 1.26 17.24
N PHE A 182 -11.38 1.79 17.92
CA PHE A 182 -12.28 2.79 17.34
C PHE A 182 -11.51 4.05 16.88
N MET A 183 -10.61 4.57 17.72
CA MET A 183 -9.82 5.75 17.41
C MET A 183 -8.88 5.53 16.23
N PHE A 184 -8.23 4.37 16.14
CA PHE A 184 -7.40 4.03 14.99
C PHE A 184 -8.21 4.03 13.69
N TYR A 185 -9.37 3.36 13.67
CA TYR A 185 -10.20 3.30 12.46
C TYR A 185 -10.72 4.69 12.04
N LEU A 186 -11.06 5.55 12.99
CA LEU A 186 -11.47 6.94 12.72
C LEU A 186 -10.33 7.76 12.09
N ILE A 187 -9.12 7.66 12.63
CA ILE A 187 -7.94 8.34 12.10
C ILE A 187 -7.61 7.82 10.71
N LEU A 188 -7.66 6.51 10.51
CA LEU A 188 -7.40 5.88 9.22
C LEU A 188 -8.44 6.30 8.16
N LEU A 189 -9.72 6.35 8.53
CA LEU A 189 -10.77 6.83 7.64
C LEU A 189 -10.52 8.29 7.22
N THR A 190 -10.18 9.14 8.20
CA THR A 190 -9.85 10.55 7.94
C THR A 190 -8.64 10.65 7.00
N TYR A 191 -7.60 9.84 7.22
CA TYR A 191 -6.44 9.76 6.35
C TYR A 191 -6.81 9.33 4.93
N VAL A 192 -7.62 8.29 4.76
CA VAL A 192 -8.05 7.79 3.44
C VAL A 192 -8.86 8.84 2.69
N ILE A 193 -9.81 9.51 3.36
CA ILE A 193 -10.62 10.57 2.75
C ILE A 193 -9.73 11.75 2.32
N TYR A 194 -8.86 12.22 3.23
CA TYR A 194 -7.99 13.35 2.98
C TYR A 194 -6.97 13.09 1.86
N SER A 195 -6.31 11.92 1.90
CA SER A 195 -5.37 11.51 0.85
C SER A 195 -6.08 11.28 -0.48
N GLY A 196 -7.27 10.68 -0.47
CA GLY A 196 -8.16 10.51 -1.61
C GLY A 196 -8.49 11.83 -2.32
N TYR A 197 -8.97 12.80 -1.55
CA TYR A 197 -9.32 14.12 -2.07
C TYR A 197 -8.11 14.82 -2.72
N ASN A 198 -6.96 14.82 -2.05
CA ASN A 198 -5.76 15.47 -2.58
C ASN A 198 -5.18 14.78 -3.81
N ALA A 199 -5.22 13.44 -3.87
CA ALA A 199 -4.77 12.70 -5.05
C ALA A 199 -5.66 12.96 -6.28
N LEU A 200 -6.97 13.20 -6.09
CA LEU A 200 -7.89 13.52 -7.18
C LEU A 200 -7.72 14.96 -7.70
N ASN A 201 -7.40 15.89 -6.80
CA ASN A 201 -7.16 17.29 -7.14
C ASN A 201 -5.74 17.56 -7.63
N GLN A 202 -4.91 16.53 -7.71
CA GLN A 202 -3.57 16.67 -8.23
C GLN A 202 -3.59 16.80 -9.74
N ASP A 203 -3.27 17.99 -10.25
CA ASP A 203 -2.96 18.17 -11.66
C ASP A 203 -1.59 17.55 -11.98
N PRO A 204 -1.46 16.80 -13.08
CA PRO A 204 -0.20 16.18 -13.45
C PRO A 204 0.80 17.26 -13.85
N ILE A 205 1.72 17.57 -12.93
CA ILE A 205 2.78 18.60 -13.06
C ILE A 205 3.53 18.50 -14.40
N PHE A 206 3.61 17.32 -15.01
CA PHE A 206 4.42 17.06 -16.19
C PHE A 206 3.66 16.91 -17.52
N GLU A 207 2.32 16.90 -17.55
CA GLU A 207 1.62 16.91 -18.84
C GLU A 207 1.79 18.26 -19.56
N GLU A 208 1.88 19.37 -18.81
CA GLU A 208 2.10 20.70 -19.39
C GLU A 208 3.52 20.87 -19.95
N PHE A 209 4.57 20.49 -19.21
CA PHE A 209 5.96 20.62 -19.68
C PHE A 209 6.27 19.78 -20.93
N LYS A 210 5.62 18.62 -21.09
CA LYS A 210 5.82 17.77 -22.27
C LYS A 210 5.16 18.39 -23.50
N VAL A 211 3.98 18.98 -23.35
CA VAL A 211 3.27 19.67 -24.45
C VAL A 211 4.00 20.95 -24.87
N GLU A 212 4.55 21.70 -23.91
CA GLU A 212 5.26 22.94 -24.20
C GLU A 212 6.60 22.71 -24.94
N ASN A 213 7.36 21.67 -24.57
CA ASN A 213 8.58 21.30 -25.29
C ASN A 213 8.30 20.72 -26.69
N THR A 214 7.13 20.08 -26.90
CA THR A 214 6.76 19.58 -28.23
C THR A 214 6.35 20.73 -29.16
N LYS A 215 5.75 21.80 -28.63
CA LYS A 215 5.40 23.02 -29.41
C LYS A 215 6.59 23.92 -29.73
N LYS A 216 7.65 23.90 -28.92
CA LYS A 216 8.90 24.66 -29.22
C LYS A 216 9.80 23.98 -30.27
N GLN A 217 9.51 22.73 -30.63
CA GLN A 217 10.25 21.96 -31.63
C GLN A 217 9.52 21.79 -32.98
N SER A 218 8.33 22.37 -33.11
CA SER A 218 7.55 22.46 -34.36
C SER A 218 7.56 23.89 -34.89
#